data_AF-I1BQB1-F1
#
_entry.id   AF-I1BQB1-F1
#
_cell.length_a   1.000
_cell.length_b   1.000
_cell.length_c   1.000
_cell.angle_alpha   90.00
_cell.angle_beta   90.00
_cell.angle_gamma   90.00
#
_symmetry.space_group_name_H-M   'P 1'
#
loop_
_entity.id
_entity.type
_entity.pdbx_description
1 polymer ?
#
loop_
_entity_poly.entity_id
_entity_poly.type
_entity_poly.pdbx_seq_one_letter_code
_entity_poly.pdbx_strand_id
1 'polypeptide(L)'
;MKYYPCMKTRTILWRLYHSKPPTRSCLHKIIPRYITDEGCMMCGAIETDEHFLWSCPAKRPTWDTLAQRFLEQPSILSFDQINQPYQTTAKTLSHWELDTFHVIACGVLSLWRLHWKYF
;
A
#
# COMPACT_ATOMS: atom_id res chain seq x y z
N MET A 1 -10.28 9.76 -20.04
CA MET A 1 -8.98 9.17 -20.45
C MET A 1 -8.58 8.14 -19.40
N LYS A 2 -8.49 6.84 -19.73
CA LYS A 2 -8.13 5.80 -18.74
C LYS A 2 -6.62 5.87 -18.46
N TYR A 3 -6.22 6.48 -17.35
CA TYR A 3 -4.84 6.44 -16.90
C TYR A 3 -4.52 5.03 -16.40
N TYR A 4 -3.57 4.34 -17.03
CA TYR A 4 -3.10 3.05 -16.54
C TYR A 4 -1.96 3.27 -15.54
N PRO A 5 -1.92 2.55 -14.40
CA PRO A 5 -0.78 2.64 -13.49
C PRO A 5 0.51 2.27 -14.22
N CYS A 6 1.61 2.94 -13.89
CA CYS A 6 2.92 2.60 -14.47
C CYS A 6 3.27 1.12 -14.18
N MET A 7 4.09 0.50 -15.04
CA MET A 7 4.42 -0.93 -14.88
C MET A 7 4.90 -1.30 -13.47
N LYS A 8 5.65 -0.41 -12.81
CA LYS A 8 6.14 -0.64 -11.44
C LYS A 8 4.99 -0.78 -10.44
N THR A 9 4.00 0.09 -10.49
CA THR A 9 2.82 0.02 -9.62
C THR A 9 2.01 -1.24 -9.89
N ARG A 10 1.86 -1.66 -11.15
CA ARG A 10 1.16 -2.91 -11.51
C ARG A 10 1.80 -4.14 -10.87
N THR A 11 3.13 -4.24 -10.90
CA THR A 11 3.85 -5.36 -10.28
C THR A 11 3.68 -5.37 -8.76
N ILE A 12 3.72 -4.20 -8.12
CA ILE A 12 3.53 -4.08 -6.66
C ILE A 12 2.10 -4.51 -6.30
N LEU A 13 1.09 -3.98 -6.99
CA LEU A 13 -0.32 -4.35 -6.76
C LEU A 13 -0.56 -5.84 -7.01
N TRP A 14 0.00 -6.42 -8.08
CA TRP A 14 -0.10 -7.85 -8.34
C TRP A 14 0.46 -8.68 -7.18
N ARG A 15 1.63 -8.30 -6.65
CA ARG A 15 2.24 -8.97 -5.49
C ARG A 15 1.34 -8.91 -4.27
N LEU A 16 0.71 -7.77 -4.02
CA LEU A 16 -0.22 -7.59 -2.90
C LEU A 16 -1.44 -8.52 -3.03
N TYR A 17 -2.09 -8.51 -4.19
CA TYR A 17 -3.31 -9.31 -4.41
C TYR A 17 -3.07 -10.83 -4.37
N HIS A 18 -1.83 -11.27 -4.50
CA HIS A 18 -1.45 -12.68 -4.42
C HIS A 18 -0.73 -13.03 -3.11
N SER A 19 -0.75 -12.14 -2.11
CA SER A 19 -0.08 -12.33 -0.82
C SER A 19 1.41 -12.65 -0.98
N LYS A 20 2.07 -11.92 -1.89
CA LYS A 20 3.51 -11.98 -2.16
C LYS A 20 4.22 -10.62 -2.06
N PRO A 21 3.86 -9.71 -1.13
CA PRO A 21 4.70 -8.53 -0.89
C PRO A 21 6.07 -8.98 -0.39
N PRO A 22 7.16 -8.28 -0.78
CA PRO A 22 8.48 -8.57 -0.25
C PRO A 22 8.64 -7.94 1.14
N THR A 23 7.76 -8.29 2.09
CA THR A 23 7.88 -7.77 3.46
C THR A 23 9.22 -8.16 4.07
N ARG A 24 9.68 -7.43 5.08
CA ARG A 24 10.89 -7.81 5.81
C ARG A 24 10.80 -9.19 6.43
N SER A 25 9.65 -9.59 6.97
CA SER A 25 9.42 -10.98 7.43
C SER A 25 9.60 -12.02 6.31
N CYS A 26 9.16 -11.71 5.09
CA CYS A 26 9.33 -12.59 3.93
C CYS A 26 10.79 -12.62 3.47
N LEU A 27 11.42 -11.46 3.33
CA LEU A 27 12.79 -11.36 2.85
C LEU A 27 13.81 -11.91 3.85
N HIS A 28 13.58 -11.76 5.16
CA HIS A 28 14.42 -12.38 6.20
C HIS A 28 14.53 -13.89 6.00
N LYS A 29 13.44 -14.55 5.58
CA LYS A 29 13.42 -15.99 5.29
C LYS A 29 14.13 -16.36 3.98
N ILE A 30 14.07 -15.48 2.97
CA ILE A 30 14.60 -15.74 1.62
C ILE A 30 16.10 -15.38 1.51
N ILE A 31 16.51 -14.27 2.12
CA ILE A 31 17.88 -13.71 2.06
C ILE A 31 18.36 -13.25 3.45
N PRO A 32 18.45 -14.16 4.44
CA PRO A 32 18.79 -13.82 5.83
C PRO A 32 20.16 -13.13 6.00
N ARG A 33 21.06 -13.29 5.01
CA ARG A 33 22.37 -12.62 5.00
C ARG A 33 22.28 -11.11 4.78
N TYR A 34 21.25 -10.63 4.10
CA TYR A 34 21.06 -9.20 3.78
C TYR A 34 19.96 -8.57 4.62
N ILE A 35 18.93 -9.35 4.98
CA ILE A 35 17.83 -8.92 5.83
C ILE A 35 17.93 -9.73 7.12
N THR A 36 18.55 -9.14 8.14
CA THR A 36 18.90 -9.84 9.40
C THR A 36 17.75 -9.99 10.37
N ASP A 37 16.65 -9.25 10.17
CA ASP A 37 15.48 -9.25 11.03
C ASP A 37 14.19 -9.07 10.22
N GLU A 38 13.07 -9.41 10.85
CA GLU A 38 11.72 -9.30 10.29
C GLU A 38 10.99 -8.00 10.63
N GLY A 39 11.68 -7.04 11.27
CA GLY A 39 11.10 -5.80 11.76
C GLY A 39 10.88 -4.78 10.66
N CYS A 40 9.77 -4.06 10.71
CA CYS A 40 9.43 -2.95 9.85
C CYS A 40 10.46 -1.82 10.00
N MET A 41 11.00 -1.31 8.89
CA MET A 41 12.04 -0.27 8.91
C MET A 41 11.56 1.06 9.50
N MET A 42 10.24 1.27 9.60
CA MET A 42 9.67 2.54 10.05
C MET A 42 9.28 2.56 11.52
N CYS A 43 8.90 1.42 12.10
CA CYS A 43 8.43 1.37 13.48
C CYS A 43 8.93 0.17 14.29
N GLY A 44 9.74 -0.71 13.71
CA GLY A 44 10.38 -1.85 14.39
C GLY A 44 9.48 -3.05 14.69
N ALA A 45 8.16 -2.97 14.50
CA ALA A 45 7.25 -4.11 14.69
C ALA A 45 7.41 -5.16 13.59
N ILE A 46 7.02 -6.41 13.84
CA ILE A 46 7.07 -7.50 12.85
C ILE A 46 6.27 -7.12 11.59
N GLU A 47 6.91 -7.24 10.43
CA GLU A 47 6.32 -6.77 9.18
C GLU A 47 5.52 -7.84 8.43
N THR A 48 4.24 -7.94 8.78
CA THR A 48 3.24 -8.71 8.01
C THR A 48 2.82 -7.98 6.73
N ASP A 49 2.10 -8.67 5.84
CA ASP A 49 1.52 -8.06 4.62
C ASP A 49 0.63 -6.85 4.93
N GLU A 50 -0.21 -6.96 5.96
CA GLU A 50 -1.03 -5.83 6.41
C GLU A 50 -0.16 -4.73 7.01
N HIS A 51 0.86 -5.06 7.79
CA HIS A 51 1.76 -4.05 8.38
C HIS A 51 2.58 -3.30 7.32
N PHE A 52 2.98 -4.01 6.27
CA PHE A 52 3.73 -3.45 5.16
C PHE A 52 2.98 -2.29 4.48
N LEU A 53 1.64 -2.34 4.45
CA LEU A 53 0.81 -1.31 3.82
C LEU A 53 -0.01 -0.46 4.77
N TRP A 54 -0.72 -1.06 5.72
CA TRP A 54 -1.87 -0.47 6.38
C TRP A 54 -1.67 -0.26 7.88
N SER A 55 -1.34 -1.32 8.63
CA SER A 55 -1.37 -1.26 10.10
C SER A 55 -0.14 -0.58 10.72
N CYS A 56 0.89 -0.27 9.94
CA CYS A 56 2.05 0.49 10.43
C CYS A 56 1.66 1.94 10.79
N PRO A 57 1.86 2.37 12.06
CA PRO A 57 1.51 3.73 12.48
C PRO A 57 2.23 4.82 11.68
N ALA A 58 3.45 4.57 11.23
CA ALA A 58 4.22 5.52 10.43
C ALA A 58 3.71 5.66 8.97
N LYS A 59 2.93 4.67 8.48
CA LYS A 59 2.35 4.67 7.13
C LYS A 59 0.93 5.22 7.11
N ARG A 60 0.22 5.11 8.24
CA ARG A 60 -1.17 5.58 8.40
C ARG A 60 -1.42 7.01 7.90
N PRO A 61 -0.60 8.01 8.23
CA PRO A 61 -0.82 9.38 7.78
C PRO A 61 -0.89 9.52 6.25
N THR A 62 -0.20 8.66 5.50
CA THR A 62 -0.27 8.65 4.03
C THR A 62 -1.66 8.24 3.54
N TRP A 63 -2.24 7.20 4.14
CA TRP A 63 -3.59 6.78 3.82
C TRP A 63 -4.63 7.79 4.25
N ASP A 64 -4.49 8.36 5.45
CA ASP A 64 -5.44 9.37 5.96
C ASP A 64 -5.44 10.60 5.04
N THR A 65 -4.26 11.06 4.62
CA THR A 65 -4.13 12.19 3.69
C THR A 65 -4.77 11.91 2.34
N LEU A 66 -4.56 10.71 1.77
CA LEU A 66 -5.17 10.32 0.49
C LEU A 66 -6.67 10.17 0.60
N ALA A 67 -7.15 9.51 1.65
CA ALA A 67 -8.57 9.27 1.89
C ALA A 67 -9.33 10.59 2.06
N GLN A 68 -8.84 11.48 2.92
CA GLN A 68 -9.44 12.80 3.16
C GLN A 68 -9.46 13.68 1.91
N ARG A 69 -8.45 13.56 1.05
CA ARG A 69 -8.32 14.41 -0.14
C ARG A 69 -9.15 13.92 -1.32
N PHE A 70 -9.28 12.62 -1.50
CA PHE A 70 -9.80 12.04 -2.74
C PHE A 70 -11.11 11.28 -2.57
N LEU A 71 -11.44 10.76 -1.38
CA LEU A 71 -12.63 9.91 -1.18
C LEU A 71 -13.80 10.70 -0.60
N GLU A 72 -15.02 10.37 -1.03
CA GLU A 72 -16.27 10.93 -0.46
C GLU A 72 -16.46 10.52 1.00
N GLN A 73 -16.06 9.30 1.35
CA GLN A 73 -16.14 8.74 2.70
C GLN A 73 -14.78 8.18 3.10
N PRO A 74 -13.90 8.97 3.74
CA PRO A 74 -12.54 8.54 4.06
C PRO A 74 -12.48 7.29 4.97
N SER A 75 -13.46 7.13 5.86
CA SER A 75 -13.55 6.03 6.83
C SER A 75 -13.79 4.66 6.18
N ILE A 76 -14.24 4.62 4.92
CA ILE A 76 -14.51 3.36 4.22
C ILE A 76 -13.22 2.66 3.80
N LEU A 77 -12.10 3.39 3.72
CA LEU A 77 -10.83 2.80 3.34
C LEU A 77 -10.36 1.85 4.43
N SER A 78 -10.13 0.59 4.04
CA SER A 78 -9.63 -0.48 4.91
C SER A 78 -8.51 -1.26 4.21
N PHE A 79 -7.82 -2.12 4.95
CA PHE A 79 -6.85 -3.03 4.33
C PHE A 79 -7.51 -3.92 3.27
N ASP A 80 -8.70 -4.45 3.54
CA ASP A 80 -9.43 -5.30 2.59
C ASP A 80 -9.74 -4.56 1.29
N GLN A 81 -10.14 -3.28 1.39
CA GLN A 81 -10.42 -2.43 0.24
C GLN A 81 -9.16 -2.17 -0.60
N ILE A 82 -8.00 -2.02 0.05
CA ILE A 82 -6.70 -1.85 -0.61
C ILE A 82 -6.24 -3.16 -1.25
N ASN A 83 -6.42 -4.28 -0.56
CA ASN A 83 -5.96 -5.60 -0.96
C ASN A 83 -6.89 -6.25 -2.01
N GLN A 84 -8.12 -5.76 -2.17
CA GLN A 84 -9.10 -6.25 -3.14
C GLN A 84 -9.86 -5.08 -3.82
N PRO A 85 -9.18 -4.29 -4.68
CA PRO A 85 -9.75 -3.03 -5.17
C PRO A 85 -10.94 -3.21 -6.11
N TYR A 86 -11.08 -4.35 -6.78
CA TYR A 86 -12.25 -4.62 -7.62
C TYR A 86 -13.54 -4.75 -6.80
N GLN A 87 -13.42 -4.94 -5.49
CA GLN A 87 -14.53 -4.98 -4.55
C GLN A 87 -14.65 -3.67 -3.76
N THR A 88 -13.94 -2.61 -4.17
CA THR A 88 -13.97 -1.37 -3.42
C THR A 88 -15.32 -0.66 -3.56
N THR A 89 -15.91 -0.31 -2.43
CA THR A 89 -17.14 0.49 -2.37
C THR A 89 -16.85 1.99 -2.22
N ALA A 90 -15.57 2.35 -2.04
CA ALA A 90 -15.19 3.74 -1.90
C ALA A 90 -15.41 4.48 -3.22
N LYS A 91 -15.92 5.70 -3.13
CA LYS A 91 -16.10 6.62 -4.25
C LYS A 91 -15.17 7.80 -4.08
N THR A 92 -14.66 8.29 -5.19
CA THR A 92 -13.88 9.52 -5.26
C THR A 92 -14.79 10.73 -5.32
N LEU A 93 -14.32 11.88 -4.84
CA LEU A 93 -15.06 13.13 -4.95
C LEU A 93 -15.27 13.48 -6.43
N SER A 94 -16.51 13.83 -6.80
CA SER A 94 -16.95 14.02 -8.19
C SER A 94 -16.20 15.07 -9.01
N HIS A 95 -15.48 16.00 -8.36
CA HIS A 95 -14.66 17.00 -9.04
C HIS A 95 -13.30 16.45 -9.50
N TRP A 96 -12.90 15.26 -9.03
CA TRP A 96 -11.75 14.55 -9.55
C TRP A 96 -12.17 13.61 -10.68
N GLU A 97 -11.52 13.69 -11.84
CA GLU A 97 -11.65 12.69 -12.92
C GLU A 97 -10.81 11.43 -12.63
N LEU A 98 -10.95 10.88 -11.43
CA LEU A 98 -10.08 9.82 -10.91
C LEU A 98 -10.91 8.73 -10.26
N ASP A 99 -10.57 7.46 -10.47
CA ASP A 99 -11.23 6.35 -9.79
C ASP A 99 -10.51 5.98 -8.48
N THR A 100 -11.21 5.25 -7.60
CA THR A 100 -10.68 4.80 -6.31
C THR A 100 -9.44 3.93 -6.48
N PHE A 101 -9.38 3.13 -7.55
CA PHE A 101 -8.22 2.28 -7.82
C PHE A 101 -6.96 3.12 -8.08
N HIS A 102 -7.05 4.27 -8.73
CA HIS A 102 -5.92 5.21 -8.87
C HIS A 102 -5.46 5.75 -7.52
N VAL A 103 -6.38 6.11 -6.62
CA VAL A 103 -6.01 6.57 -5.26
C VAL A 103 -5.23 5.47 -4.53
N ILE A 104 -5.74 4.24 -4.55
CA ILE A 104 -5.11 3.08 -3.93
C ILE A 104 -3.74 2.80 -4.56
N ALA A 105 -3.65 2.80 -5.90
CA ALA A 105 -2.42 2.56 -6.63
C ALA A 105 -1.34 3.61 -6.29
N CYS A 106 -1.74 4.88 -6.16
CA CYS A 106 -0.85 5.96 -5.74
C CYS A 106 -0.39 5.78 -4.30
N GLY A 107 -1.28 5.43 -3.37
CA GLY A 107 -0.93 5.15 -1.97
C GLY A 107 0.06 3.99 -1.84
N VAL A 108 -0.23 2.87 -2.50
CA VAL A 108 0.66 1.70 -2.55
C VAL A 108 2.03 2.07 -3.10
N LEU A 109 2.10 2.79 -4.23
CA LEU A 109 3.39 3.19 -4.81
C LEU A 109 4.17 4.12 -3.88
N SER A 110 3.48 5.05 -3.21
CA SER A 110 4.11 6.04 -2.33
C SER A 110 4.69 5.36 -1.09
N LEU A 111 3.94 4.46 -0.47
CA LEU A 111 4.40 3.68 0.67
C LEU A 111 5.52 2.72 0.30
N TRP A 112 5.44 2.09 -0.87
CA TRP A 112 6.53 1.27 -1.39
C TRP A 112 7.84 2.05 -1.50
N ARG A 113 7.78 3.24 -2.12
CA ARG A 113 8.96 4.10 -2.27
C ARG A 113 9.49 4.57 -0.93
N LEU A 114 8.61 4.89 0.01
CA LEU A 114 8.98 5.32 1.35
C LEU A 114 9.67 4.20 2.12
N HIS A 115 9.11 2.98 2.06
CA HIS A 115 9.59 1.80 2.76
C HIS A 115 10.99 1.40 2.32
N TRP A 116 11.24 1.35 1.01
CA TRP A 116 12.52 0.94 0.44
C TRP A 116 13.50 2.08 0.17
N LYS A 117 13.24 3.30 0.67
CA LYS A 117 14.06 4.48 0.35
C LYS A 117 15.52 4.35 0.83
N TYR A 118 15.71 3.67 1.95
CA TYR A 118 16.99 3.58 2.65
C TYR A 118 17.57 2.15 2.63
N PHE A 119 17.07 1.30 1.73
CA PHE A 119 17.56 -0.05 1.49
C PHE A 119 18.25 -0.12 0.13
#